data_AF-A0A7E4VXI3-F1
#
_entry.id   AF-A0A7E4VXI3-F1
#
_cell.length_a   1.000
_cell.length_b   1.000
_cell.length_c   1.000
_cell.angle_alpha   90.00
_cell.angle_beta   90.00
_cell.angle_gamma   90.00
#
_symmetry.space_group_name_H-M   'P 1'
#
loop_
_entity.id
_entity.type
_entity.pdbx_description
1 polymer ?
#
loop_
_entity_poly.entity_id
_entity_poly.type
_entity_poly.pdbx_seq_one_letter_code
_entity_poly.pdbx_strand_id
1 'polypeptide(L)'
;MKHCTHRPPIRSHHANPLAFIENNFLQTLFTLFQAFRRPVIMVDPRIIDPVYDFLDEDTGYCYLGFKFQLCHYGFAVLDKIQCETTHDQVVTEEGCMDVFEEIPDDQKGVLMREKHARYLRKFLHGLNHNFISLEGSRAWIVFWCVNGLRILKQNIEKDLQTKIITFLKTCQKETGGFGGSPSHLAHLATTYASVMSLVSLGTDEALEVIDRNTLYDFILSMKQPNGSFIMHEGGEADIRGVYCAVAVAEMTGITDEKLFEGTAAWVVSCQTYEGGFAAEPFVEAHGGYTYCGVAALAMLHKLTMCNYDRLLLWSSNRQMGFEGGFQGRANKLVDACYSFWMAAIFPILDYELQQIDKNRFDMGCIFDSEALEHYLLTLCQDRERGGIRDKPGKTPDAYHTCYGLAGLSIAQHYSIKERETIVGGEDNLLASVNPLYNVVGYYHELAASYYAEYPFERTLSQPDESTYQAVSDQDKGTESSVYEEPSLAEDPPKSSPAKKEGSDPIYDEPSDQAAGDNKPNQDEQMKSLSLADQGRGQ
;
A
#
# COMPACT_ATOMS: atom_id res chain seq x y z
N MET A 1 36.48 -52.60 -46.76
CA MET A 1 35.73 -53.84 -46.50
C MET A 1 35.99 -54.27 -45.06
N LYS A 2 34.96 -54.70 -44.30
CA LYS A 2 34.99 -55.60 -43.10
C LYS A 2 35.97 -55.27 -41.93
N HIS A 3 35.66 -55.48 -40.65
CA HIS A 3 34.41 -55.62 -39.89
C HIS A 3 34.74 -55.45 -38.38
N CYS A 4 33.72 -55.47 -37.53
CA CYS A 4 33.74 -55.51 -36.05
C CYS A 4 34.57 -56.71 -35.49
N THR A 5 34.91 -56.86 -34.19
CA THR A 5 34.09 -56.73 -32.96
C THR A 5 34.90 -56.68 -31.63
N HIS A 6 34.26 -56.09 -30.60
CA HIS A 6 34.31 -56.37 -29.13
C HIS A 6 35.59 -56.25 -28.23
N ARG A 7 35.30 -55.89 -26.96
CA ARG A 7 36.16 -55.57 -25.78
C ARG A 7 36.12 -56.73 -24.73
N PRO A 8 36.67 -56.58 -23.49
CA PRO A 8 38.05 -56.30 -23.02
C PRO A 8 38.54 -57.45 -22.05
N PRO A 9 39.68 -57.37 -21.32
CA PRO A 9 39.70 -56.69 -20.00
C PRO A 9 41.07 -56.11 -19.50
N ILE A 10 40.95 -55.17 -18.55
CA ILE A 10 41.78 -54.87 -17.35
C ILE A 10 43.31 -55.21 -17.35
N ARG A 11 44.13 -54.21 -17.00
CA ARG A 11 45.44 -54.36 -16.31
C ARG A 11 45.57 -53.35 -15.15
N SER A 12 46.33 -53.73 -14.13
CA SER A 12 46.54 -52.99 -12.88
C SER A 12 48.00 -52.51 -12.70
N HIS A 13 48.16 -51.44 -11.91
CA HIS A 13 49.37 -50.93 -11.22
C HIS A 13 50.68 -50.72 -12.05
N HIS A 14 51.35 -49.56 -11.97
CA HIS A 14 51.84 -48.93 -10.74
C HIS A 14 51.80 -47.39 -10.78
N ALA A 15 51.83 -46.79 -9.58
CA ALA A 15 51.67 -45.35 -9.36
C ALA A 15 53.00 -44.58 -9.21
N ASN A 16 52.96 -43.27 -9.44
CA ASN A 16 53.92 -42.29 -8.94
C ASN A 16 53.12 -41.16 -8.23
N PRO A 17 53.26 -40.95 -6.90
CA PRO A 17 52.18 -40.37 -6.09
C PRO A 17 52.25 -38.84 -5.90
N LEU A 18 52.58 -38.07 -6.95
CA LEU A 18 52.63 -36.60 -6.90
C LEU A 18 51.82 -35.87 -7.99
N ALA A 19 51.20 -36.59 -8.93
CA ALA A 19 50.42 -36.00 -10.04
C ALA A 19 48.89 -36.10 -9.88
N PHE A 20 48.38 -36.50 -8.71
CA PHE A 20 46.95 -36.79 -8.49
C PHE A 20 46.23 -35.79 -7.56
N ILE A 21 46.93 -34.78 -7.04
CA ILE A 21 46.37 -33.79 -6.10
C ILE A 21 45.93 -32.50 -6.81
N GLU A 22 46.59 -32.08 -7.89
CA GLU A 22 46.29 -30.79 -8.53
C GLU A 22 45.06 -30.79 -9.45
N ASN A 23 44.74 -31.91 -10.12
CA ASN A 23 43.64 -31.96 -11.09
C ASN A 23 42.24 -32.21 -10.50
N ASN A 24 42.13 -32.74 -9.27
CA ASN A 24 40.82 -32.87 -8.61
C ASN A 24 40.44 -31.61 -7.81
N PHE A 25 41.43 -30.82 -7.35
CA PHE A 25 41.13 -29.60 -6.60
C PHE A 25 40.49 -28.52 -7.48
N LEU A 26 41.01 -28.31 -8.70
CA LEU A 26 40.49 -27.32 -9.65
C LEU A 26 39.11 -27.67 -10.22
N GLN A 27 38.83 -28.96 -10.50
CA GLN A 27 37.51 -29.38 -10.98
C GLN A 27 36.44 -29.26 -9.88
N THR A 28 36.79 -29.50 -8.62
CA THR A 28 35.90 -29.28 -7.48
C THR A 28 35.65 -27.78 -7.23
N LEU A 29 36.69 -26.94 -7.31
CA LEU A 29 36.55 -25.48 -7.20
C LEU A 29 35.69 -24.86 -8.30
N PHE A 30 35.80 -25.32 -9.55
CA PHE A 30 34.99 -24.77 -10.64
C PHE A 30 33.49 -25.11 -10.51
N THR A 31 33.17 -26.27 -9.92
CA THR A 31 31.78 -26.65 -9.60
C THR A 31 31.23 -25.87 -8.40
N LEU A 32 32.06 -25.64 -7.36
CA LEU A 32 31.70 -24.78 -6.21
C LEU A 32 31.47 -23.31 -6.61
N PHE A 33 32.25 -22.77 -7.54
CA PHE A 33 32.09 -21.40 -8.05
C PHE A 33 30.88 -21.19 -8.98
N GLN A 34 30.21 -22.26 -9.43
CA GLN A 34 28.91 -22.16 -10.12
C GLN A 34 27.71 -22.36 -9.19
N ALA A 35 27.89 -22.97 -8.01
CA ALA A 35 26.84 -23.14 -7.02
C ALA A 35 26.55 -21.88 -6.17
N PHE A 36 27.52 -20.96 -6.04
CA PHE A 36 27.38 -19.74 -5.22
C PHE A 36 27.43 -18.46 -6.06
N ARG A 37 26.33 -18.15 -6.75
CA ARG A 37 25.99 -16.77 -7.16
C ARG A 37 24.86 -16.20 -6.30
N ARG A 38 25.10 -16.11 -4.99
CA ARG A 38 24.39 -15.19 -4.11
C ARG A 38 25.29 -13.97 -3.87
N PRO A 39 24.84 -12.72 -4.06
CA PRO A 39 25.61 -11.57 -3.60
C PRO A 39 25.64 -11.56 -2.07
N VAL A 40 26.80 -11.89 -1.49
CA VAL A 40 27.02 -11.77 -0.05
C VAL A 40 27.06 -10.29 0.30
N ILE A 41 26.00 -9.79 0.91
CA ILE A 41 26.01 -8.48 1.58
C ILE A 41 26.82 -8.66 2.87
N MET A 42 28.02 -8.09 2.92
CA MET A 42 28.72 -7.93 4.20
C MET A 42 28.04 -6.81 4.99
N VAL A 43 27.15 -7.19 5.90
CA VAL A 43 26.74 -6.33 7.03
C VAL A 43 27.80 -6.48 8.12
N ASP A 44 28.15 -5.40 8.82
CA ASP A 44 29.19 -5.41 9.86
C ASP A 44 28.77 -6.31 11.04
N PRO A 45 29.47 -7.44 11.31
CA PRO A 45 29.07 -8.42 12.32
C PRO A 45 29.36 -7.97 13.77
N ARG A 46 29.53 -6.66 14.01
CA ARG A 46 29.62 -6.06 15.34
C ARG A 46 28.31 -5.39 15.76
N ILE A 47 27.28 -5.46 14.93
CA ILE A 47 25.92 -5.06 15.23
C ILE A 47 25.06 -6.32 15.09
N ILE A 48 24.46 -6.77 16.21
CA ILE A 48 23.68 -8.00 16.42
C ILE A 48 24.51 -9.26 16.72
N ASP A 49 24.30 -9.79 17.93
CA ASP A 49 24.70 -11.11 18.45
C ASP A 49 23.79 -11.41 19.68
N PRO A 50 23.32 -12.64 19.95
CA PRO A 50 22.73 -13.61 19.02
C PRO A 50 21.35 -14.13 19.49
N VAL A 51 20.36 -14.17 18.59
CA VAL A 51 19.18 -15.08 18.70
C VAL A 51 18.90 -15.71 17.33
N TYR A 52 19.88 -16.44 16.80
CA TYR A 52 19.76 -17.24 15.57
C TYR A 52 20.39 -18.61 15.77
N ASP A 53 19.79 -19.41 16.67
CA ASP A 53 20.18 -20.80 16.93
C ASP A 53 19.03 -21.76 16.59
N PHE A 54 18.38 -21.53 15.44
CA PHE A 54 17.47 -22.46 14.75
C PHE A 54 17.50 -22.20 13.23
N LEU A 55 18.61 -22.57 12.59
CA LEU A 55 18.69 -22.75 11.15
C LEU A 55 19.08 -24.20 10.87
N ASP A 56 18.11 -24.99 10.39
CA ASP A 56 18.36 -26.32 9.82
C ASP A 56 18.89 -26.12 8.39
N GLU A 57 20.07 -26.67 8.08
CA GLU A 57 20.78 -26.39 6.83
C GLU A 57 20.10 -27.02 5.59
N ASP A 58 19.18 -27.98 5.77
CA ASP A 58 18.57 -28.75 4.68
C ASP A 58 17.20 -28.21 4.19
N THR A 59 16.64 -27.15 4.79
CA THR A 59 15.37 -26.53 4.34
C THR A 59 15.53 -25.05 3.98
N GLY A 60 15.88 -24.80 2.72
CA GLY A 60 15.88 -23.45 2.15
C GLY A 60 14.51 -22.78 2.27
N TYR A 61 14.42 -21.74 3.10
CA TYR A 61 13.18 -21.07 3.54
C TYR A 61 12.26 -21.94 4.42
N CYS A 62 12.78 -22.36 5.58
CA CYS A 62 11.93 -22.81 6.68
C CYS A 62 11.12 -21.64 7.26
N TYR A 63 9.96 -21.34 6.66
CA TYR A 63 8.95 -20.51 7.32
C TYR A 63 8.56 -21.19 8.63
N LEU A 64 8.72 -20.48 9.74
CA LEU A 64 8.21 -20.93 11.03
C LEU A 64 6.70 -21.15 10.91
N GLY A 65 6.24 -22.36 11.24
CA GLY A 65 4.82 -22.61 11.46
C GLY A 65 4.37 -21.92 12.74
N PHE A 66 4.09 -20.62 12.64
CA PHE A 66 3.55 -19.81 13.73
C PHE A 66 2.17 -20.37 14.12
N LYS A 67 2.11 -21.12 15.21
CA LYS A 67 0.83 -21.34 15.90
C LYS A 67 0.50 -20.07 16.63
N PHE A 68 -0.68 -19.50 16.37
CA PHE A 68 -1.16 -18.33 17.08
C PHE A 68 -1.40 -18.64 18.57
N GLN A 69 -0.35 -18.44 19.36
CA GLN A 69 -0.39 -18.44 20.83
C GLN A 69 0.28 -17.14 21.29
N LEU A 70 -0.55 -16.14 21.60
CA LEU A 70 -0.18 -14.89 22.29
C LEU A 70 0.62 -15.13 23.60
N CYS A 71 0.63 -16.36 24.11
CA CYS A 71 1.36 -16.79 25.30
C CYS A 71 2.67 -17.55 25.02
N HIS A 72 3.14 -17.66 23.76
CA HIS A 72 4.46 -18.22 23.41
C HIS A 72 5.41 -17.21 22.75
N TYR A 73 4.89 -16.14 22.15
CA TYR A 73 5.71 -14.98 21.77
C TYR A 73 5.74 -14.04 22.98
N GLY A 74 6.90 -13.95 23.62
CA GLY A 74 7.09 -12.99 24.71
C GLY A 74 6.91 -11.55 24.21
N PHE A 75 6.54 -10.66 25.12
CA PHE A 75 6.64 -9.20 24.94
C PHE A 75 7.95 -8.81 24.24
N ALA A 76 7.95 -7.70 23.51
CA ALA A 76 9.13 -7.13 22.88
C ALA A 76 10.34 -7.26 23.83
N VAL A 77 11.36 -8.02 23.42
CA VAL A 77 12.50 -8.36 24.29
C VAL A 77 13.30 -7.09 24.54
N LEU A 78 12.98 -6.42 25.63
CA LEU A 78 13.66 -5.21 26.05
C LEU A 78 15.08 -5.57 26.47
N ASP A 79 16.04 -5.20 25.62
CA ASP A 79 17.36 -4.82 26.10
C ASP A 79 17.23 -3.78 27.22
N LYS A 80 18.28 -3.59 28.02
CA LYS A 80 18.28 -2.65 29.16
C LYS A 80 18.13 -1.16 28.77
N ILE A 81 17.86 -0.87 27.50
CA ILE A 81 17.71 0.46 26.93
C ILE A 81 16.24 0.63 26.52
N GLN A 82 15.51 1.43 27.30
CA GLN A 82 14.17 1.87 26.94
C GLN A 82 14.24 3.23 26.22
N CYS A 83 13.43 3.37 25.18
CA CYS A 83 13.12 4.61 24.49
C CYS A 83 11.61 4.72 24.22
N GLU A 84 11.16 5.85 23.69
CA GLU A 84 9.75 6.11 23.32
C GLU A 84 9.17 4.97 22.47
N THR A 85 9.87 4.54 21.41
CA THR A 85 9.47 3.40 20.56
C THR A 85 9.19 2.13 21.37
N THR A 86 10.10 1.73 22.26
CA THR A 86 9.91 0.52 23.08
C THR A 86 8.80 0.68 24.11
N HIS A 87 8.58 1.90 24.62
CA HIS A 87 7.52 2.17 25.56
C HIS A 87 6.15 2.09 24.89
N ASP A 88 5.97 2.77 23.75
CA ASP A 88 4.73 2.75 22.98
C ASP A 88 4.38 1.35 22.48
N GLN A 89 5.39 0.55 22.11
CA GLN A 89 5.20 -0.86 21.72
C GLN A 89 4.70 -1.69 22.91
N VAL A 90 5.33 -1.60 24.09
CA VAL A 90 4.85 -2.32 25.29
C VAL A 90 3.42 -1.90 25.66
N VAL A 91 3.11 -0.60 25.66
CA VAL A 91 1.74 -0.10 25.93
C VAL A 91 0.73 -0.62 24.91
N THR A 92 1.15 -0.82 23.66
CA THR A 92 0.31 -1.42 22.60
C THR A 92 0.13 -2.92 22.78
N GLU A 93 1.16 -3.65 23.19
CA GLU A 93 1.11 -5.08 23.53
C GLU A 93 0.21 -5.33 24.74
N GLU A 94 0.36 -4.55 25.82
CA GLU A 94 -0.51 -4.58 27.00
C GLU A 94 -1.97 -4.33 26.63
N GLY A 95 -2.27 -3.26 25.89
CA GLY A 95 -3.65 -2.96 25.44
C GLY A 95 -4.23 -4.00 24.45
N CYS A 96 -3.39 -4.76 23.75
CA CYS A 96 -3.82 -5.92 22.96
C CYS A 96 -4.12 -7.14 23.85
N MET A 97 -3.32 -7.39 24.88
CA MET A 97 -3.55 -8.47 25.83
C MET A 97 -4.83 -8.24 26.64
N ASP A 98 -5.06 -7.02 27.14
CA ASP A 98 -6.28 -6.65 27.88
C ASP A 98 -7.55 -7.02 27.07
N VAL A 99 -7.62 -6.59 25.81
CA VAL A 99 -8.75 -6.90 24.92
C VAL A 99 -8.84 -8.40 24.60
N PHE A 100 -7.72 -9.12 24.53
CA PHE A 100 -7.71 -10.57 24.32
C PHE A 100 -8.22 -11.34 25.54
N GLU A 101 -7.93 -10.88 26.76
CA GLU A 101 -8.42 -11.49 28.00
C GLU A 101 -9.89 -11.14 28.29
N GLU A 102 -10.34 -9.94 27.94
CA GLU A 102 -11.74 -9.51 28.09
C GLU A 102 -12.72 -10.26 27.17
N ILE A 103 -12.29 -10.66 25.97
CA ILE A 103 -13.17 -11.32 24.99
C ILE A 103 -13.31 -12.81 25.32
N PRO A 104 -14.54 -13.34 25.46
CA PRO A 104 -14.76 -14.78 25.65
C PRO A 104 -14.21 -15.62 24.50
N ASP A 105 -13.62 -16.79 24.80
CA ASP A 105 -12.95 -17.65 23.81
C ASP A 105 -13.86 -18.08 22.66
N ASP A 106 -15.15 -18.32 22.91
CA ASP A 106 -16.16 -18.65 21.90
C ASP A 106 -16.51 -17.48 20.96
N GLN A 107 -16.05 -16.27 21.28
CA GLN A 107 -16.24 -15.06 20.48
C GLN A 107 -14.94 -14.51 19.88
N LYS A 108 -13.78 -15.08 20.20
CA LYS A 108 -12.51 -14.77 19.52
C LYS A 108 -12.60 -15.26 18.09
N GLY A 109 -12.10 -14.48 17.14
CA GLY A 109 -12.22 -14.86 15.72
C GLY A 109 -13.64 -14.84 15.14
N VAL A 110 -14.63 -14.13 15.69
CA VAL A 110 -16.01 -14.06 15.13
C VAL A 110 -16.28 -12.70 14.46
N LEU A 111 -16.71 -12.71 13.19
CA LEU A 111 -17.01 -11.48 12.43
C LEU A 111 -18.37 -10.87 12.81
N MET A 112 -18.36 -9.60 13.21
CA MET A 112 -19.54 -8.82 13.57
C MET A 112 -20.24 -8.23 12.33
N ARG A 113 -20.42 -9.06 11.29
CA ARG A 113 -20.83 -8.69 9.92
C ARG A 113 -21.97 -7.68 9.85
N GLU A 114 -23.08 -7.98 10.54
CA GLU A 114 -24.27 -7.13 10.55
C GLU A 114 -24.11 -5.83 11.34
N LYS A 115 -23.25 -5.79 12.37
CA LYS A 115 -22.91 -4.55 13.07
C LYS A 115 -22.07 -3.65 12.16
N HIS A 116 -21.08 -4.22 11.47
CA HIS A 116 -20.25 -3.49 10.49
C HIS A 116 -21.08 -2.97 9.32
N ALA A 117 -22.01 -3.76 8.79
CA ALA A 117 -22.89 -3.33 7.71
C ALA A 117 -23.79 -2.15 8.11
N ARG A 118 -24.38 -2.18 9.32
CA ARG A 118 -25.14 -1.03 9.86
C ARG A 118 -24.25 0.19 10.12
N TYR A 119 -23.05 -0.04 10.62
CA TYR A 119 -22.06 1.01 10.87
C TYR A 119 -21.72 1.76 9.57
N LEU A 120 -21.37 1.06 8.48
CA LEU A 120 -21.06 1.67 7.19
C LEU A 120 -22.27 2.38 6.54
N ARG A 121 -23.47 1.77 6.57
CA ARG A 121 -24.70 2.41 6.05
C ARG A 121 -24.99 3.76 6.72
N LYS A 122 -24.64 3.94 7.99
CA LYS A 122 -24.84 5.22 8.72
C LYS A 122 -24.14 6.39 8.02
N PHE A 123 -22.89 6.22 7.59
CA PHE A 123 -22.11 7.28 6.91
C PHE A 123 -22.73 7.66 5.57
N LEU A 124 -23.27 6.69 4.82
CA LEU A 124 -23.94 6.90 3.54
C LEU A 124 -25.30 7.61 3.66
N HIS A 125 -25.92 7.60 4.85
CA HIS A 125 -27.16 8.34 5.12
C HIS A 125 -26.93 9.77 5.64
N GLY A 126 -25.76 10.07 6.19
CA GLY A 126 -25.41 11.43 6.61
C GLY A 126 -24.21 11.48 7.56
N LEU A 127 -23.46 12.57 7.47
CA LEU A 127 -22.34 12.88 8.34
C LEU A 127 -22.72 14.00 9.30
N ASN A 128 -22.17 13.98 10.53
CA ASN A 128 -22.33 15.06 11.49
C ASN A 128 -21.15 16.04 11.41
N HIS A 129 -21.20 17.13 12.18
CA HIS A 129 -20.19 18.20 12.14
C HIS A 129 -18.76 17.75 12.49
N ASN A 130 -18.57 16.61 13.17
CA ASN A 130 -17.24 16.08 13.49
C ASN A 130 -16.47 15.62 12.24
N PHE A 131 -17.14 15.45 11.11
CA PHE A 131 -16.53 15.04 9.84
C PHE A 131 -16.10 16.23 8.95
N ILE A 132 -16.16 17.47 9.45
CA ILE A 132 -15.80 18.67 8.68
C ILE A 132 -14.34 18.65 8.19
N SER A 133 -13.42 18.02 8.92
CA SER A 133 -12.04 17.78 8.49
C SER A 133 -11.92 16.87 7.27
N LEU A 134 -12.96 16.06 6.98
CA LEU A 134 -13.06 15.18 5.83
C LEU A 134 -14.01 15.71 4.74
N GLU A 135 -14.42 16.98 4.78
CA GLU A 135 -15.17 17.62 3.68
C GLU A 135 -14.37 17.55 2.36
N GLY A 136 -13.03 17.64 2.45
CA GLY A 136 -12.08 17.40 1.35
C GLY A 136 -12.04 15.95 0.83
N SER A 137 -12.74 15.02 1.46
CA SER A 137 -12.63 13.57 1.24
C SER A 137 -13.97 12.83 1.36
N ARG A 138 -15.10 13.48 1.07
CA ARG A 138 -16.42 12.80 1.09
C ARG A 138 -16.51 11.68 0.05
N ALA A 139 -15.86 11.82 -1.11
CA ALA A 139 -15.69 10.73 -2.08
C ALA A 139 -14.98 9.49 -1.49
N TRP A 140 -13.99 9.68 -0.59
CA TRP A 140 -13.34 8.58 0.12
C TRP A 140 -14.28 7.88 1.11
N ILE A 141 -15.09 8.64 1.85
CA ILE A 141 -16.10 8.07 2.76
C ILE A 141 -17.11 7.21 1.97
N VAL A 142 -17.53 7.66 0.78
CA VAL A 142 -18.36 6.84 -0.12
C VAL A 142 -17.64 5.54 -0.49
N PHE A 143 -16.39 5.60 -0.96
CA PHE A 143 -15.63 4.41 -1.34
C PHE A 143 -15.50 3.42 -0.19
N TRP A 144 -15.04 3.87 0.98
CA TRP A 144 -14.84 3.02 2.15
C TRP A 144 -16.13 2.31 2.58
N CYS A 145 -17.26 3.01 2.54
CA CYS A 145 -18.55 2.43 2.93
C CYS A 145 -19.14 1.52 1.86
N VAL A 146 -19.09 1.90 0.57
CA VAL A 146 -19.58 1.08 -0.54
C VAL A 146 -18.75 -0.21 -0.66
N ASN A 147 -17.43 -0.09 -0.73
CA ASN A 147 -16.53 -1.25 -0.85
C ASN A 147 -16.60 -2.14 0.40
N GLY A 148 -16.59 -1.57 1.61
CA GLY A 148 -16.77 -2.35 2.85
C GLY A 148 -18.08 -3.14 2.88
N LEU A 149 -19.20 -2.57 2.39
CA LEU A 149 -20.46 -3.30 2.24
C LEU A 149 -20.35 -4.43 1.20
N ARG A 150 -19.69 -4.20 0.05
CA ARG A 150 -19.46 -5.26 -0.95
C ARG A 150 -18.59 -6.40 -0.41
N ILE A 151 -17.52 -6.10 0.31
CA ILE A 151 -16.65 -7.09 0.97
C ILE A 151 -17.44 -7.93 1.99
N LEU A 152 -18.34 -7.29 2.75
CA LEU A 152 -19.26 -7.96 3.69
C LEU A 152 -20.37 -8.79 3.01
N LYS A 153 -20.41 -8.85 1.66
CA LYS A 153 -21.47 -9.48 0.85
C LYS A 153 -22.85 -8.84 1.07
N GLN A 154 -22.88 -7.55 1.38
CA GLN A 154 -24.11 -6.80 1.67
C GLN A 154 -24.67 -6.10 0.42
N ASN A 155 -26.00 -6.12 0.29
CA ASN A 155 -26.67 -5.34 -0.74
C ASN A 155 -26.74 -3.85 -0.36
N ILE A 156 -26.71 -2.99 -1.38
CA ILE A 156 -26.91 -1.55 -1.28
C ILE A 156 -28.24 -1.24 -1.97
N GLU A 157 -29.16 -0.60 -1.27
CA GLU A 157 -30.52 -0.33 -1.72
C GLU A 157 -30.52 0.59 -2.96
N LYS A 158 -31.38 0.34 -3.96
CA LYS A 158 -31.36 1.08 -5.23
C LYS A 158 -31.43 2.60 -5.04
N ASP A 159 -32.33 3.07 -4.17
CA ASP A 159 -32.46 4.49 -3.79
C ASP A 159 -31.17 5.08 -3.22
N LEU A 160 -30.36 4.28 -2.52
CA LEU A 160 -29.07 4.70 -1.99
C LEU A 160 -28.00 4.71 -3.09
N GLN A 161 -27.99 3.71 -3.98
CA GLN A 161 -27.12 3.70 -5.16
C GLN A 161 -27.35 4.96 -6.02
N THR A 162 -28.60 5.28 -6.38
CA THR A 162 -28.92 6.49 -7.17
C THR A 162 -28.51 7.79 -6.46
N LYS A 163 -28.62 7.88 -5.12
CA LYS A 163 -28.10 9.03 -4.36
C LYS A 163 -26.58 9.13 -4.41
N ILE A 164 -25.87 8.01 -4.32
CA ILE A 164 -24.40 7.95 -4.44
C ILE A 164 -23.96 8.36 -5.84
N ILE A 165 -24.57 7.79 -6.89
CA ILE A 165 -24.33 8.14 -8.30
C ILE A 165 -24.56 9.63 -8.53
N THR A 166 -25.66 10.18 -8.02
CA THR A 166 -25.98 11.62 -8.14
C THR A 166 -24.94 12.49 -7.43
N PHE A 167 -24.51 12.11 -6.22
CA PHE A 167 -23.49 12.83 -5.48
C PHE A 167 -22.13 12.80 -6.21
N LEU A 168 -21.68 11.63 -6.69
CA LEU A 168 -20.43 11.52 -7.42
C LEU A 168 -20.46 12.25 -8.77
N LYS A 169 -21.61 12.26 -9.48
CA LYS A 169 -21.84 13.13 -10.65
C LYS A 169 -21.57 14.60 -10.34
N THR A 170 -22.03 15.11 -9.18
CA THR A 170 -21.74 16.49 -8.76
C THR A 170 -20.28 16.73 -8.32
N CYS A 171 -19.49 15.67 -8.09
CA CYS A 171 -18.07 15.76 -7.74
C CYS A 171 -17.13 15.68 -8.96
N GLN A 172 -17.61 15.21 -10.13
CA GLN A 172 -16.85 15.23 -11.39
C GLN A 172 -16.66 16.67 -11.90
N LYS A 173 -15.60 16.94 -12.66
CA LYS A 173 -15.34 18.27 -13.27
C LYS A 173 -15.43 18.22 -14.79
N GLU A 174 -15.76 19.36 -15.38
CA GLU A 174 -15.76 19.56 -16.84
C GLU A 174 -14.35 19.43 -17.43
N THR A 175 -13.31 19.73 -16.65
CA THR A 175 -11.89 19.49 -16.98
C THR A 175 -11.41 18.07 -16.64
N GLY A 176 -12.32 17.18 -16.25
CA GLY A 176 -12.03 15.79 -15.89
C GLY A 176 -11.66 15.55 -14.44
N GLY A 177 -11.69 14.28 -14.06
CA GLY A 177 -11.46 13.83 -12.68
C GLY A 177 -12.58 14.20 -11.71
N PHE A 178 -12.42 13.78 -10.45
CA PHE A 178 -13.39 14.03 -9.38
C PHE A 178 -12.71 14.72 -8.20
N GLY A 179 -13.38 15.74 -7.64
CA GLY A 179 -13.02 16.33 -6.37
C GLY A 179 -13.60 15.56 -5.18
N GLY A 180 -13.10 15.82 -3.98
CA GLY A 180 -13.62 15.18 -2.77
C GLY A 180 -15.07 15.53 -2.42
N SER A 181 -15.53 16.69 -2.90
CA SER A 181 -16.88 17.26 -2.75
C SER A 181 -17.20 18.18 -3.95
N PRO A 182 -18.46 18.60 -4.16
CA PRO A 182 -18.87 19.32 -5.38
C PRO A 182 -18.13 20.63 -5.65
N SER A 183 -17.74 21.36 -4.61
CA SER A 183 -17.01 22.64 -4.70
C SER A 183 -15.49 22.51 -4.76
N HIS A 184 -14.92 21.30 -4.66
CA HIS A 184 -13.47 21.11 -4.64
C HIS A 184 -12.90 20.89 -6.03
N LEU A 185 -11.59 21.14 -6.20
CA LEU A 185 -10.85 20.82 -7.42
C LEU A 185 -10.83 19.30 -7.67
N ALA A 186 -10.62 18.88 -8.91
CA ALA A 186 -10.32 17.49 -9.23
C ALA A 186 -8.98 17.08 -8.60
N HIS A 187 -8.90 15.86 -8.09
CA HIS A 187 -7.73 15.36 -7.37
C HIS A 187 -7.63 13.84 -7.56
N LEU A 188 -6.43 13.30 -7.80
CA LEU A 188 -6.22 11.89 -8.16
C LEU A 188 -6.74 10.92 -7.10
N ALA A 189 -6.45 11.17 -5.81
CA ALA A 189 -7.00 10.37 -4.71
C ALA A 189 -8.55 10.28 -4.71
N THR A 190 -9.25 11.40 -4.89
CA THR A 190 -10.73 11.42 -4.90
C THR A 190 -11.31 10.96 -6.23
N THR A 191 -10.53 11.03 -7.32
CA THR A 191 -10.81 10.41 -8.61
C THR A 191 -10.79 8.88 -8.49
N TYR A 192 -9.74 8.31 -7.90
CA TYR A 192 -9.68 6.89 -7.55
C TYR A 192 -10.87 6.49 -6.66
N ALA A 193 -11.13 7.21 -5.57
CA ALA A 193 -12.25 6.88 -4.68
C ALA A 193 -13.61 6.93 -5.40
N SER A 194 -13.83 7.93 -6.26
CA SER A 194 -15.09 8.05 -7.02
C SER A 194 -15.25 6.94 -8.05
N VAL A 195 -14.22 6.65 -8.85
CA VAL A 195 -14.24 5.59 -9.87
C VAL A 195 -14.44 4.22 -9.20
N MET A 196 -13.66 3.89 -8.16
CA MET A 196 -13.80 2.61 -7.46
C MET A 196 -15.13 2.48 -6.72
N SER A 197 -15.74 3.59 -6.27
CA SER A 197 -17.11 3.60 -5.75
C SER A 197 -18.13 3.22 -6.82
N LEU A 198 -18.06 3.87 -8.00
CA LEU A 198 -18.98 3.64 -9.11
C LEU A 198 -18.87 2.21 -9.65
N VAL A 199 -17.64 1.70 -9.82
CA VAL A 199 -17.36 0.29 -10.12
C VAL A 199 -17.99 -0.62 -9.07
N SER A 200 -17.78 -0.34 -7.78
CA SER A 200 -18.34 -1.14 -6.68
C SER A 200 -19.87 -1.06 -6.55
N LEU A 201 -20.55 -0.11 -7.20
CA LEU A 201 -22.01 -0.17 -7.34
C LEU A 201 -22.45 -1.26 -8.32
N GLY A 202 -21.66 -1.50 -9.38
CA GLY A 202 -21.89 -2.62 -10.31
C GLY A 202 -23.10 -2.45 -11.22
N THR A 203 -23.35 -1.23 -11.70
CA THR A 203 -24.45 -0.90 -12.61
C THR A 203 -23.95 -0.02 -13.76
N ASP A 204 -24.52 -0.22 -14.95
CA ASP A 204 -24.21 0.58 -16.14
C ASP A 204 -24.42 2.09 -15.89
N GLU A 205 -25.48 2.46 -15.15
CA GLU A 205 -25.77 3.84 -14.72
C GLU A 205 -24.62 4.47 -13.90
N ALA A 206 -23.88 3.66 -13.13
CA ALA A 206 -22.72 4.09 -12.37
C ALA A 206 -21.46 4.18 -13.24
N LEU A 207 -21.26 3.27 -14.19
CA LEU A 207 -20.10 3.24 -15.08
C LEU A 207 -20.17 4.33 -16.16
N GLU A 208 -21.37 4.63 -16.66
CA GLU A 208 -21.69 5.70 -17.63
C GLU A 208 -21.41 7.11 -17.06
N VAL A 209 -21.32 7.26 -15.72
CA VAL A 209 -20.95 8.54 -15.09
C VAL A 209 -19.58 9.03 -15.53
N ILE A 210 -18.64 8.11 -15.76
CA ILE A 210 -17.22 8.43 -15.88
C ILE A 210 -16.95 8.92 -17.30
N ASP A 211 -16.73 10.23 -17.44
CA ASP A 211 -16.31 10.80 -18.72
C ASP A 211 -14.83 10.47 -18.98
N ARG A 212 -14.63 9.42 -19.78
CA ARG A 212 -13.32 8.87 -20.12
C ARG A 212 -12.44 9.82 -20.94
N ASN A 213 -13.02 10.75 -21.69
CA ASN A 213 -12.23 11.72 -22.46
C ASN A 213 -11.62 12.77 -21.54
N THR A 214 -12.45 13.45 -20.75
CA THR A 214 -11.95 14.47 -19.82
C THR A 214 -11.12 13.83 -18.69
N LEU A 215 -11.45 12.61 -18.25
CA LEU A 215 -10.60 11.85 -17.32
C LEU A 215 -9.20 11.57 -17.87
N TYR A 216 -9.07 11.19 -19.15
CA TYR A 216 -7.76 11.02 -19.81
C TYR A 216 -6.99 12.35 -19.80
N ASP A 217 -7.62 13.46 -20.20
CA ASP A 217 -6.97 14.76 -20.26
C ASP A 217 -6.58 15.27 -18.86
N PHE A 218 -7.40 15.01 -17.84
CA PHE A 218 -7.05 15.27 -16.44
C PHE A 218 -5.82 14.47 -16.00
N ILE A 219 -5.79 13.15 -16.19
CA ILE A 219 -4.63 12.33 -15.80
C ILE A 219 -3.37 12.78 -16.55
N LEU A 220 -3.48 13.08 -17.85
CA LEU A 220 -2.37 13.61 -18.64
C LEU A 220 -1.88 14.97 -18.12
N SER A 221 -2.77 15.86 -17.66
CA SER A 221 -2.40 17.15 -17.07
C SER A 221 -1.66 17.03 -15.73
N MET A 222 -1.87 15.93 -15.00
CA MET A 222 -1.17 15.63 -13.76
C MET A 222 0.23 15.04 -13.98
N LYS A 223 0.49 14.46 -15.16
CA LYS A 223 1.76 13.80 -15.50
C LYS A 223 2.94 14.80 -15.50
N GLN A 224 4.00 14.46 -14.78
CA GLN A 224 5.23 15.25 -14.72
C GLN A 224 6.31 14.75 -15.71
N PRO A 225 7.26 15.61 -16.12
CA PRO A 225 8.33 15.24 -17.06
C PRO A 225 9.26 14.12 -16.56
N ASN A 226 9.41 13.97 -15.24
CA ASN A 226 10.24 12.92 -14.62
C ASN A 226 9.52 11.56 -14.50
N GLY A 227 8.23 11.46 -14.87
CA GLY A 227 7.41 10.25 -14.75
C GLY A 227 6.51 10.20 -13.51
N SER A 228 6.63 11.14 -12.57
CA SER A 228 5.70 11.26 -11.44
C SER A 228 4.37 11.89 -11.84
N PHE A 229 3.43 11.99 -10.90
CA PHE A 229 2.16 12.70 -11.08
C PHE A 229 1.92 13.61 -9.88
N ILE A 230 1.50 14.86 -10.12
CA ILE A 230 0.93 15.71 -9.06
C ILE A 230 -0.48 15.25 -8.70
N MET A 231 -0.87 15.38 -7.43
CA MET A 231 -2.18 14.92 -6.95
C MET A 231 -3.35 15.76 -7.47
N HIS A 232 -3.12 17.06 -7.71
CA HIS A 232 -4.05 18.00 -8.32
C HIS A 232 -3.24 19.17 -8.92
N GLU A 233 -3.89 20.12 -9.61
CA GLU A 233 -3.24 21.34 -10.09
C GLU A 233 -2.58 22.10 -8.92
N GLY A 234 -1.25 22.29 -8.99
CA GLY A 234 -0.46 22.91 -7.92
C GLY A 234 -0.25 22.06 -6.66
N GLY A 235 -0.63 20.78 -6.68
CA GLY A 235 -0.47 19.84 -5.56
C GLY A 235 0.91 19.19 -5.46
N GLU A 236 1.07 18.32 -4.46
CA GLU A 236 2.25 17.49 -4.25
C GLU A 236 2.40 16.40 -5.32
N ALA A 237 3.63 15.95 -5.58
CA ALA A 237 3.90 14.80 -6.45
C ALA A 237 4.52 13.65 -5.66
N ASP A 238 3.76 12.56 -5.47
CA ASP A 238 4.27 11.34 -4.86
C ASP A 238 3.62 10.08 -5.47
N ILE A 239 4.07 8.91 -5.01
CA ILE A 239 3.69 7.59 -5.52
C ILE A 239 2.18 7.27 -5.41
N ARG A 240 1.42 7.97 -4.55
CA ARG A 240 -0.05 7.89 -4.52
C ARG A 240 -0.65 8.42 -5.82
N GLY A 241 -0.06 9.47 -6.39
CA GLY A 241 -0.48 10.05 -7.66
C GLY A 241 -0.34 9.05 -8.79
N VAL A 242 0.83 8.39 -8.86
CA VAL A 242 1.08 7.31 -9.83
C VAL A 242 0.06 6.19 -9.68
N TYR A 243 -0.13 5.65 -8.46
CA TYR A 243 -1.10 4.56 -8.25
C TYR A 243 -2.52 4.96 -8.63
N CYS A 244 -2.99 6.15 -8.20
CA CYS A 244 -4.34 6.61 -8.51
C CYS A 244 -4.53 6.82 -10.03
N ALA A 245 -3.53 7.36 -10.72
CA ALA A 245 -3.56 7.54 -12.17
C ALA A 245 -3.60 6.20 -12.92
N VAL A 246 -2.70 5.26 -12.59
CA VAL A 246 -2.63 3.93 -13.22
C VAL A 246 -3.90 3.12 -12.93
N ALA A 247 -4.32 3.02 -11.66
CA ALA A 247 -5.47 2.22 -11.26
C ALA A 247 -6.78 2.71 -11.90
N VAL A 248 -6.94 4.03 -12.09
CA VAL A 248 -8.12 4.59 -12.75
C VAL A 248 -8.04 4.44 -14.27
N ALA A 249 -6.88 4.68 -14.87
CA ALA A 249 -6.72 4.56 -16.33
C ALA A 249 -6.91 3.12 -16.82
N GLU A 250 -6.42 2.15 -16.05
CA GLU A 250 -6.55 0.73 -16.36
C GLU A 250 -7.99 0.25 -16.13
N MET A 251 -8.58 0.50 -14.95
CA MET A 251 -9.97 0.13 -14.62
C MET A 251 -11.01 0.70 -15.61
N THR A 252 -10.72 1.86 -16.21
CA THR A 252 -11.61 2.50 -17.20
C THR A 252 -11.16 2.27 -18.65
N GLY A 253 -10.10 1.49 -18.89
CA GLY A 253 -9.63 1.15 -20.23
C GLY A 253 -9.22 2.36 -21.09
N ILE A 254 -8.58 3.36 -20.48
CA ILE A 254 -8.05 4.57 -21.16
C ILE A 254 -6.51 4.66 -21.14
N THR A 255 -5.84 3.61 -20.65
CA THR A 255 -4.37 3.50 -20.62
C THR A 255 -3.75 3.63 -22.01
N ASP A 256 -2.72 4.47 -22.13
CA ASP A 256 -1.83 4.51 -23.30
C ASP A 256 -0.35 4.65 -22.89
N GLU A 257 0.56 4.56 -23.87
CA GLU A 257 2.00 4.71 -23.65
C GLU A 257 2.38 6.12 -23.20
N LYS A 258 1.67 7.15 -23.68
CA LYS A 258 1.95 8.57 -23.40
C LYS A 258 1.67 8.93 -21.94
N LEU A 259 0.60 8.40 -21.35
CA LEU A 259 0.24 8.63 -19.96
C LEU A 259 1.34 8.13 -19.01
N PHE A 260 1.96 6.99 -19.30
CA PHE A 260 2.85 6.31 -18.34
C PHE A 260 4.32 6.21 -18.78
N GLU A 261 4.71 6.95 -19.83
CA GLU A 261 6.11 7.10 -20.24
C GLU A 261 6.98 7.60 -19.07
N GLY A 262 8.05 6.87 -18.75
CA GLY A 262 8.97 7.16 -17.65
C GLY A 262 8.45 6.80 -16.24
N THR A 263 7.15 6.58 -16.07
CA THR A 263 6.52 6.38 -14.75
C THR A 263 7.08 5.19 -13.98
N ALA A 264 7.28 4.04 -14.63
CA ALA A 264 7.86 2.87 -13.97
C ALA A 264 9.30 3.10 -13.48
N ALA A 265 10.11 3.87 -14.22
CA ALA A 265 11.46 4.22 -13.79
C ALA A 265 11.45 5.17 -12.58
N TRP A 266 10.51 6.12 -12.55
CA TRP A 266 10.32 7.00 -11.40
C TRP A 266 9.88 6.21 -10.16
N VAL A 267 8.89 5.32 -10.28
CA VAL A 267 8.44 4.46 -9.17
C VAL A 267 9.60 3.61 -8.61
N VAL A 268 10.41 3.00 -9.47
CA VAL A 268 11.60 2.24 -9.03
C VAL A 268 12.61 3.10 -8.28
N SER A 269 12.75 4.40 -8.61
CA SER A 269 13.61 5.32 -7.88
C SER A 269 13.11 5.65 -6.46
N CYS A 270 11.85 5.34 -6.14
CA CYS A 270 11.30 5.43 -4.78
C CYS A 270 11.56 4.17 -3.93
N GLN A 271 12.17 3.11 -4.47
CA GLN A 271 12.54 1.94 -3.66
C GLN A 271 13.74 2.27 -2.76
N THR A 272 13.60 2.09 -1.45
CA THR A 272 14.62 2.51 -0.47
C THR A 272 15.67 1.43 -0.22
N TYR A 273 16.71 1.78 0.55
CA TYR A 273 17.72 0.82 0.99
C TYR A 273 17.12 -0.35 1.79
N GLU A 274 15.99 -0.12 2.48
CA GLU A 274 15.30 -1.10 3.32
C GLU A 274 14.62 -2.20 2.49
N GLY A 275 14.15 -1.86 1.29
CA GLY A 275 13.49 -2.77 0.35
C GLY A 275 12.05 -2.40 -0.05
N GLY A 276 11.31 -1.68 0.82
CA GLY A 276 10.00 -1.11 0.47
C GLY A 276 10.12 0.16 -0.39
N PHE A 277 8.98 0.77 -0.72
CA PHE A 277 8.93 2.07 -1.41
C PHE A 277 8.54 3.22 -0.48
N ALA A 278 9.11 4.37 -0.77
CA ALA A 278 8.84 5.66 -0.16
C ALA A 278 7.82 6.49 -0.98
N ALA A 279 7.39 7.63 -0.44
CA ALA A 279 6.53 8.59 -1.15
C ALA A 279 7.18 9.08 -2.44
N GLU A 280 8.46 9.45 -2.31
CA GLU A 280 9.35 10.00 -3.32
C GLU A 280 10.78 9.46 -3.06
N PRO A 281 11.75 9.68 -3.96
CA PRO A 281 13.12 9.21 -3.75
C PRO A 281 13.75 9.76 -2.47
N PHE A 282 14.60 8.95 -1.83
CA PHE A 282 15.42 9.28 -0.67
C PHE A 282 14.70 9.49 0.68
N VAL A 283 13.40 9.22 0.81
CA VAL A 283 12.70 9.18 2.12
C VAL A 283 12.41 7.74 2.61
N GLU A 284 11.80 7.59 3.78
CA GLU A 284 11.55 6.32 4.48
C GLU A 284 10.57 5.39 3.72
N ALA A 285 10.80 4.06 3.72
CA ALA A 285 9.86 3.12 3.14
C ALA A 285 8.60 2.98 4.01
N HIS A 286 7.43 2.88 3.37
CA HIS A 286 6.13 2.89 4.04
C HIS A 286 5.15 1.93 3.37
N GLY A 287 4.32 1.21 4.14
CA GLY A 287 3.45 0.16 3.61
C GLY A 287 2.47 0.67 2.55
N GLY A 288 1.79 1.79 2.81
CA GLY A 288 0.88 2.41 1.83
C GLY A 288 1.58 2.85 0.53
N TYR A 289 2.80 3.38 0.62
CA TYR A 289 3.59 3.79 -0.56
C TYR A 289 4.16 2.58 -1.31
N THR A 290 4.56 1.54 -0.56
CA THR A 290 4.99 0.25 -1.07
C THR A 290 3.88 -0.44 -1.86
N TYR A 291 2.65 -0.49 -1.32
CA TYR A 291 1.47 -0.94 -2.06
C TYR A 291 1.27 -0.14 -3.35
N CYS A 292 1.26 1.20 -3.27
CA CYS A 292 1.07 2.05 -4.44
C CYS A 292 2.12 1.77 -5.54
N GLY A 293 3.39 1.63 -5.16
CA GLY A 293 4.48 1.30 -6.09
C GLY A 293 4.35 -0.08 -6.70
N VAL A 294 4.07 -1.11 -5.89
CA VAL A 294 3.93 -2.51 -6.33
C VAL A 294 2.74 -2.68 -7.25
N ALA A 295 1.56 -2.19 -6.87
CA ALA A 295 0.35 -2.28 -7.67
C ALA A 295 0.49 -1.51 -8.99
N ALA A 296 1.08 -0.30 -8.97
CA ALA A 296 1.36 0.45 -10.20
C ALA A 296 2.36 -0.26 -11.12
N LEU A 297 3.46 -0.81 -10.59
CA LEU A 297 4.41 -1.55 -11.41
C LEU A 297 3.83 -2.86 -11.97
N ALA A 298 2.95 -3.54 -11.25
CA ALA A 298 2.26 -4.74 -11.74
C ALA A 298 1.28 -4.38 -12.88
N MET A 299 0.42 -3.38 -12.70
CA MET A 299 -0.50 -2.88 -13.75
C MET A 299 0.23 -2.35 -14.99
N LEU A 300 1.45 -1.81 -14.85
CA LEU A 300 2.30 -1.39 -15.97
C LEU A 300 3.13 -2.55 -16.58
N HIS A 301 3.06 -3.77 -16.04
CA HIS A 301 3.88 -4.93 -16.38
C HIS A 301 5.40 -4.65 -16.29
N LYS A 302 5.81 -3.94 -15.24
CA LYS A 302 7.19 -3.49 -14.94
C LYS A 302 7.69 -3.87 -13.55
N LEU A 303 7.01 -4.74 -12.80
CA LEU A 303 7.43 -5.15 -11.45
C LEU A 303 8.88 -5.65 -11.39
N THR A 304 9.34 -6.33 -12.44
CA THR A 304 10.72 -6.84 -12.58
C THR A 304 11.81 -5.77 -12.62
N MET A 305 11.46 -4.49 -12.73
CA MET A 305 12.41 -3.38 -12.65
C MET A 305 12.83 -3.05 -11.20
N CYS A 306 12.07 -3.48 -10.18
CA CYS A 306 12.44 -3.29 -8.78
C CYS A 306 13.22 -4.49 -8.20
N ASN A 307 13.88 -4.28 -7.06
CA ASN A 307 14.51 -5.35 -6.31
C ASN A 307 13.45 -6.11 -5.49
N TYR A 308 12.78 -7.08 -6.12
CA TYR A 308 11.72 -7.86 -5.50
C TYR A 308 12.22 -8.75 -4.33
N ASP A 309 13.47 -9.23 -4.35
CA ASP A 309 14.05 -10.02 -3.27
C ASP A 309 14.15 -9.19 -1.96
N ARG A 310 14.58 -7.92 -2.04
CA ARG A 310 14.57 -6.99 -0.89
C ARG A 310 13.16 -6.57 -0.48
N LEU A 311 12.28 -6.37 -1.45
CA LEU A 311 10.88 -6.00 -1.20
C LEU A 311 10.12 -7.09 -0.42
N LEU A 312 10.30 -8.36 -0.78
CA LEU A 312 9.75 -9.50 -0.05
C LEU A 312 10.27 -9.50 1.40
N LEU A 313 11.60 -9.44 1.58
CA LEU A 313 12.22 -9.42 2.91
C LEU A 313 11.72 -8.24 3.76
N TRP A 314 11.63 -7.03 3.19
CA TRP A 314 11.10 -5.86 3.88
C TRP A 314 9.65 -6.05 4.28
N SER A 315 8.82 -6.58 3.37
CA SER A 315 7.38 -6.71 3.58
C SER A 315 7.03 -7.77 4.62
N SER A 316 7.68 -8.93 4.61
CA SER A 316 7.49 -9.97 5.63
C SER A 316 7.85 -9.48 7.03
N ASN A 317 8.90 -8.66 7.16
CA ASN A 317 9.31 -8.06 8.44
C ASN A 317 8.38 -6.93 8.93
N ARG A 318 7.23 -6.68 8.27
CA ARG A 318 6.20 -5.75 8.75
C ARG A 318 5.07 -6.43 9.52
N GLN A 319 4.98 -7.76 9.52
CA GLN A 319 4.01 -8.45 10.39
C GLN A 319 4.54 -8.44 11.83
N MET A 320 3.65 -8.15 12.78
CA MET A 320 3.97 -8.01 14.19
C MET A 320 3.76 -9.35 14.90
N GLY A 321 4.83 -9.89 15.50
CA GLY A 321 4.83 -11.26 16.04
C GLY A 321 3.95 -11.49 17.27
N PHE A 322 3.60 -10.42 18.00
CA PHE A 322 2.71 -10.50 19.17
C PHE A 322 1.26 -10.21 18.78
N GLU A 323 1.00 -9.06 18.16
CA GLU A 323 -0.36 -8.61 17.82
C GLU A 323 -0.96 -9.38 16.62
N GLY A 324 -0.12 -9.89 15.71
CA GLY A 324 -0.53 -10.58 14.47
C GLY A 324 -0.86 -9.67 13.28
N GLY A 325 -1.10 -8.37 13.54
CA GLY A 325 -1.30 -7.34 12.52
C GLY A 325 -0.02 -6.88 11.83
N PHE A 326 -0.09 -5.78 11.08
CA PHE A 326 1.07 -5.18 10.40
C PHE A 326 1.39 -3.77 10.92
N GLN A 327 2.68 -3.44 11.01
CA GLN A 327 3.17 -2.06 11.14
C GLN A 327 3.43 -1.46 9.76
N GLY A 328 3.20 -0.16 9.59
CA GLY A 328 3.42 0.52 8.31
C GLY A 328 4.88 0.76 7.93
N ARG A 329 5.77 0.77 8.92
CA ARG A 329 7.21 1.09 8.81
C ARG A 329 7.95 0.31 9.87
N ALA A 330 9.27 0.20 9.79
CA ALA A 330 10.05 -0.39 10.88
C ALA A 330 9.92 0.45 12.17
N ASN A 331 9.89 -0.22 13.33
CA ASN A 331 9.82 0.43 14.65
C ASN A 331 8.61 1.38 14.81
N LYS A 332 7.46 0.99 14.27
CA LYS A 332 6.17 1.66 14.47
C LYS A 332 5.13 0.65 14.93
N LEU A 333 4.07 1.16 15.54
CA LEU A 333 3.01 0.32 16.11
C LEU A 333 2.21 -0.41 15.01
N VAL A 334 1.62 -1.54 15.38
CA VAL A 334 0.60 -2.23 14.57
C VAL A 334 -0.57 -1.30 14.23
N ASP A 335 -1.19 -1.45 13.05
CA ASP A 335 -2.42 -0.73 12.68
C ASP A 335 -3.22 -1.54 11.64
N ALA A 336 -4.53 -1.72 11.89
CA ALA A 336 -5.47 -2.47 11.07
C ALA A 336 -5.62 -2.01 9.61
N CYS A 337 -5.22 -0.79 9.25
CA CYS A 337 -5.21 -0.40 7.84
C CYS A 337 -4.09 -1.09 7.04
N TYR A 338 -2.94 -1.38 7.68
CA TYR A 338 -1.85 -2.12 7.03
C TYR A 338 -2.19 -3.59 6.80
N SER A 339 -3.24 -4.11 7.43
CA SER A 339 -3.79 -5.41 7.05
C SER A 339 -4.18 -5.50 5.58
N PHE A 340 -4.54 -4.39 4.91
CA PHE A 340 -4.60 -4.34 3.45
C PHE A 340 -3.28 -3.89 2.82
N TRP A 341 -2.77 -2.72 3.23
CA TRP A 341 -1.61 -2.10 2.54
C TRP A 341 -0.35 -2.96 2.54
N MET A 342 -0.15 -3.83 3.54
CA MET A 342 0.94 -4.82 3.53
C MET A 342 0.51 -6.15 2.94
N ALA A 343 -0.62 -6.73 3.38
CA ALA A 343 -1.00 -8.08 2.97
C ALA A 343 -1.28 -8.20 1.47
N ALA A 344 -1.81 -7.15 0.82
CA ALA A 344 -2.10 -7.15 -0.62
C ALA A 344 -0.84 -7.18 -1.50
N ILE A 345 0.34 -6.82 -0.98
CA ILE A 345 1.61 -6.88 -1.71
C ILE A 345 1.93 -8.35 -2.08
N PHE A 346 1.79 -9.28 -1.14
CA PHE A 346 2.20 -10.67 -1.34
C PHE A 346 1.51 -11.38 -2.51
N PRO A 347 0.17 -11.39 -2.67
CA PRO A 347 -0.48 -12.01 -3.83
C PRO A 347 -0.15 -11.32 -5.17
N ILE A 348 0.16 -10.01 -5.17
CA ILE A 348 0.63 -9.32 -6.39
C ILE A 348 2.03 -9.83 -6.77
N LEU A 349 2.96 -9.86 -5.82
CA LEU A 349 4.31 -10.35 -6.04
C LEU A 349 4.31 -11.83 -6.43
N ASP A 350 3.53 -12.67 -5.75
CA ASP A 350 3.40 -14.10 -6.04
C ASP A 350 2.89 -14.34 -7.47
N TYR A 351 1.82 -13.67 -7.87
CA TYR A 351 1.30 -13.77 -9.24
C TYR A 351 2.32 -13.35 -10.30
N GLU A 352 2.92 -12.17 -10.16
CA GLU A 352 3.85 -11.60 -11.14
C GLU A 352 5.15 -12.40 -11.22
N LEU A 353 5.72 -12.83 -10.08
CA LEU A 353 6.96 -13.61 -10.05
C LEU A 353 6.77 -15.03 -10.60
N GLN A 354 5.59 -15.65 -10.40
CA GLN A 354 5.25 -16.92 -11.04
C GLN A 354 5.19 -16.83 -12.58
N GLN A 355 4.88 -15.66 -13.17
CA GLN A 355 4.96 -15.49 -14.63
C GLN A 355 6.40 -15.49 -15.16
N ILE A 356 7.39 -15.18 -14.31
CA ILE A 356 8.81 -15.16 -14.67
C ILE A 356 9.41 -16.56 -14.56
N ASP A 357 9.27 -17.18 -13.39
CA ASP A 357 9.76 -18.53 -13.10
C ASP A 357 8.89 -19.21 -12.05
N LYS A 358 7.84 -19.87 -12.53
CA LYS A 358 6.91 -20.64 -11.70
C LYS A 358 7.59 -21.68 -10.80
N ASN A 359 8.74 -22.25 -11.20
CA ASN A 359 9.42 -23.26 -10.38
C ASN A 359 10.20 -22.63 -9.22
N ARG A 360 10.59 -21.35 -9.33
CA ARG A 360 11.26 -20.60 -8.26
C ARG A 360 10.28 -19.94 -7.29
N PHE A 361 9.08 -19.61 -7.75
CA PHE A 361 8.17 -18.70 -7.04
C PHE A 361 6.79 -19.28 -6.69
N ASP A 362 6.66 -20.60 -6.51
CA ASP A 362 5.50 -21.20 -5.82
C ASP A 362 5.64 -20.98 -4.30
N MET A 363 5.44 -19.74 -3.86
CA MET A 363 5.87 -19.27 -2.52
C MET A 363 4.87 -19.58 -1.40
N GLY A 364 3.63 -19.94 -1.74
CA GLY A 364 2.57 -20.14 -0.76
C GLY A 364 2.11 -18.85 -0.08
N CYS A 365 1.45 -18.93 1.08
CA CYS A 365 1.10 -17.75 1.87
C CYS A 365 2.30 -17.22 2.66
N ILE A 366 2.91 -16.13 2.17
CA ILE A 366 4.18 -15.55 2.67
C ILE A 366 4.05 -14.86 4.04
N PHE A 367 2.84 -14.70 4.58
CA PHE A 367 2.57 -14.12 5.90
C PHE A 367 1.62 -15.00 6.71
N ASP A 368 1.63 -14.84 8.04
CA ASP A 368 0.72 -15.58 8.93
C ASP A 368 -0.70 -15.01 8.80
N SER A 369 -1.51 -15.66 7.95
CA SER A 369 -2.90 -15.26 7.74
C SER A 369 -3.78 -15.54 8.96
N GLU A 370 -3.47 -16.54 9.78
CA GLU A 370 -4.24 -16.87 10.98
C GLU A 370 -4.10 -15.77 12.04
N ALA A 371 -2.86 -15.31 12.26
CA ALA A 371 -2.57 -14.18 13.14
C ALA A 371 -3.23 -12.88 12.64
N LEU A 372 -3.23 -12.62 11.33
CA LEU A 372 -3.89 -11.43 10.77
C LEU A 372 -5.43 -11.50 10.91
N GLU A 373 -6.02 -12.67 10.67
CA GLU A 373 -7.44 -12.91 10.92
C GLU A 373 -7.79 -12.70 12.40
N HIS A 374 -7.01 -13.26 13.33
CA HIS A 374 -7.23 -13.11 14.77
C HIS A 374 -7.03 -11.67 15.25
N TYR A 375 -6.01 -10.95 14.77
CA TYR A 375 -5.80 -9.53 15.06
C TYR A 375 -7.04 -8.71 14.73
N LEU A 376 -7.53 -8.84 13.49
CA LEU A 376 -8.70 -8.09 13.02
C LEU A 376 -9.98 -8.50 13.75
N LEU A 377 -10.26 -9.80 13.80
CA LEU A 377 -11.53 -10.33 14.34
C LEU A 377 -11.61 -10.26 15.87
N THR A 378 -10.48 -10.29 16.58
CA THR A 378 -10.45 -10.24 18.04
C THR A 378 -10.18 -8.83 18.52
N LEU A 379 -9.09 -8.20 18.09
CA LEU A 379 -8.55 -6.97 18.71
C LEU A 379 -9.06 -5.67 18.07
N CYS A 380 -9.44 -5.67 16.79
CA CYS A 380 -9.77 -4.44 16.06
C CYS A 380 -11.27 -4.17 15.83
N GLN A 381 -12.16 -5.16 15.99
CA GLN A 381 -13.61 -4.93 15.86
C GLN A 381 -14.19 -4.15 17.05
N ASP A 382 -15.04 -3.14 16.80
CA ASP A 382 -15.96 -2.62 17.80
C ASP A 382 -17.17 -3.55 17.91
N ARG A 383 -17.20 -4.31 19.01
CA ARG A 383 -18.21 -5.35 19.27
C ARG A 383 -19.58 -4.80 19.65
N GLU A 384 -19.69 -3.54 20.05
CA GLU A 384 -20.98 -2.93 20.40
C GLU A 384 -21.63 -2.27 19.19
N ARG A 385 -20.89 -1.34 18.56
CA ARG A 385 -21.37 -0.42 17.53
C ARG A 385 -21.09 -0.90 16.11
N GLY A 386 -20.13 -1.80 15.94
CA GLY A 386 -19.57 -2.17 14.64
C GLY A 386 -18.53 -1.18 14.13
N GLY A 387 -17.88 -1.55 13.03
CA GLY A 387 -16.68 -0.88 12.52
C GLY A 387 -15.40 -1.52 13.06
N ILE A 388 -14.30 -1.24 12.39
CA ILE A 388 -12.94 -1.64 12.77
C ILE A 388 -12.16 -0.35 13.12
N ARG A 389 -11.28 -0.42 14.12
CA ARG A 389 -10.36 0.64 14.54
C ARG A 389 -8.92 0.27 14.18
N ASP A 390 -8.04 1.28 14.12
CA ASP A 390 -6.57 1.15 14.08
C ASP A 390 -6.07 -0.01 14.99
N LYS A 391 -6.20 0.16 16.31
CA LYS A 391 -5.76 -0.78 17.36
C LYS A 391 -6.64 -0.62 18.61
N PRO A 392 -6.59 -1.52 19.61
CA PRO A 392 -7.19 -1.30 20.93
C PRO A 392 -7.02 0.13 21.49
N GLY A 393 -8.02 0.62 22.21
CA GLY A 393 -8.07 2.00 22.70
C GLY A 393 -8.40 3.09 21.66
N LYS A 394 -8.39 2.79 20.36
CA LYS A 394 -8.81 3.74 19.30
C LYS A 394 -10.30 3.63 18.96
N THR A 395 -10.85 4.69 18.35
CA THR A 395 -12.26 4.71 17.89
C THR A 395 -12.35 4.13 16.47
N PRO A 396 -13.37 3.31 16.14
CA PRO A 396 -13.56 2.84 14.76
C PRO A 396 -13.98 3.99 13.83
N ASP A 397 -13.54 3.90 12.57
CA ASP A 397 -13.91 4.81 11.48
C ASP A 397 -14.15 4.03 10.17
N ALA A 398 -14.65 4.71 9.13
CA ALA A 398 -14.92 4.09 7.84
C ALA A 398 -13.65 3.60 7.12
N TYR A 399 -12.52 4.31 7.27
CA TYR A 399 -11.24 3.98 6.64
C TYR A 399 -10.71 2.64 7.18
N HIS A 400 -10.51 2.52 8.50
CA HIS A 400 -10.08 1.28 9.13
C HIS A 400 -11.09 0.15 8.94
N THR A 401 -12.39 0.45 8.90
CA THR A 401 -13.41 -0.57 8.55
C THR A 401 -13.23 -1.10 7.13
N CYS A 402 -12.98 -0.24 6.14
CA CYS A 402 -12.74 -0.69 4.77
C CYS A 402 -11.43 -1.48 4.62
N TYR A 403 -10.31 -0.92 5.07
CA TYR A 403 -9.00 -1.55 4.89
C TYR A 403 -8.79 -2.78 5.79
N GLY A 404 -9.36 -2.79 7.00
CA GLY A 404 -9.38 -4.00 7.84
C GLY A 404 -10.19 -5.14 7.20
N LEU A 405 -11.37 -4.84 6.63
CA LEU A 405 -12.15 -5.84 5.90
C LEU A 405 -11.47 -6.30 4.61
N ALA A 406 -10.81 -5.40 3.88
CA ALA A 406 -10.06 -5.76 2.68
C ALA A 406 -8.86 -6.65 3.04
N GLY A 407 -8.12 -6.32 4.10
CA GLY A 407 -7.03 -7.15 4.63
C GLY A 407 -7.46 -8.52 5.11
N LEU A 408 -8.60 -8.60 5.82
CA LEU A 408 -9.24 -9.87 6.20
C LEU A 408 -9.60 -10.71 4.97
N SER A 409 -10.10 -10.08 3.90
CA SER A 409 -10.37 -10.78 2.64
C SER A 409 -9.08 -11.30 1.99
N ILE A 410 -8.01 -10.51 1.93
CA ILE A 410 -6.72 -10.97 1.40
C ILE A 410 -6.18 -12.15 2.22
N ALA A 411 -6.21 -12.10 3.56
CA ALA A 411 -5.78 -13.20 4.43
C ALA A 411 -6.54 -14.51 4.13
N GLN A 412 -7.87 -14.43 4.08
CA GLN A 412 -8.75 -15.57 3.79
C GLN A 412 -8.47 -16.15 2.40
N HIS A 413 -8.51 -15.32 1.35
CA HIS A 413 -8.46 -15.80 -0.04
C HIS A 413 -7.06 -16.17 -0.53
N TYR A 414 -6.00 -15.60 0.04
CA TYR A 414 -4.61 -15.96 -0.32
C TYR A 414 -4.19 -17.30 0.29
N SER A 415 -4.52 -17.53 1.57
CA SER A 415 -4.11 -18.74 2.31
C SER A 415 -5.03 -19.95 2.18
N ILE A 416 -6.21 -19.81 1.55
CA ILE A 416 -7.21 -20.90 1.45
C ILE A 416 -6.69 -22.14 0.70
N LYS A 417 -5.68 -22.00 -0.17
CA LYS A 417 -5.01 -23.12 -0.85
C LYS A 417 -4.25 -24.05 0.09
N GLU A 418 -3.92 -23.58 1.30
CA GLU A 418 -3.01 -24.24 2.24
C GLU A 418 -3.69 -24.59 3.56
N ARG A 419 -4.50 -23.67 4.11
CA ARG A 419 -5.11 -23.82 5.44
C ARG A 419 -6.43 -24.60 5.43
N GLU A 420 -7.03 -24.83 4.26
CA GLU A 420 -8.36 -25.46 4.03
C GLU A 420 -9.55 -24.86 4.83
N THR A 421 -9.30 -23.87 5.69
CA THR A 421 -10.21 -23.35 6.70
C THR A 421 -9.90 -21.86 6.95
N ILE A 422 -10.90 -21.12 7.43
CA ILE A 422 -10.78 -19.72 7.84
C ILE A 422 -11.09 -19.58 9.33
N VAL A 423 -10.50 -18.58 10.00
CA VAL A 423 -10.76 -18.34 11.42
C VAL A 423 -12.24 -18.08 11.64
N GLY A 424 -12.84 -18.77 12.60
CA GLY A 424 -14.28 -18.69 12.92
C GLY A 424 -15.23 -19.39 11.93
N GLY A 425 -14.71 -20.03 10.88
CA GLY A 425 -15.49 -20.80 9.91
C GLY A 425 -16.23 -19.96 8.85
N GLU A 426 -16.92 -20.65 7.93
CA GLU A 426 -17.49 -20.09 6.68
C GLU A 426 -18.34 -18.83 6.83
N ASP A 427 -19.03 -18.63 7.96
CA ASP A 427 -19.84 -17.43 8.22
C ASP A 427 -18.99 -16.14 8.26
N ASN A 428 -17.68 -16.25 8.49
CA ASN A 428 -16.71 -15.16 8.41
C ASN A 428 -16.22 -14.87 6.99
N LEU A 429 -16.46 -15.74 6.00
CA LEU A 429 -15.87 -15.62 4.66
C LEU A 429 -16.32 -14.32 3.97
N LEU A 430 -15.38 -13.45 3.65
CA LEU A 430 -15.62 -12.21 2.92
C LEU A 430 -15.67 -12.44 1.40
N ALA A 431 -16.11 -11.44 0.65
CA ALA A 431 -15.99 -11.46 -0.81
C ALA A 431 -14.53 -11.20 -1.20
N SER A 432 -14.03 -11.94 -2.20
CA SER A 432 -12.63 -11.83 -2.65
C SER A 432 -12.33 -10.45 -3.22
N VAL A 433 -11.33 -9.78 -2.66
CA VAL A 433 -10.85 -8.46 -3.10
C VAL A 433 -9.73 -8.63 -4.13
N ASN A 434 -9.83 -7.93 -5.25
CA ASN A 434 -8.72 -7.81 -6.20
C ASN A 434 -7.63 -6.93 -5.55
N PRO A 435 -6.42 -7.47 -5.32
CA PRO A 435 -5.37 -6.78 -4.58
C PRO A 435 -4.79 -5.56 -5.34
N LEU A 436 -4.98 -5.44 -6.66
CA LEU A 436 -4.49 -4.29 -7.43
C LEU A 436 -5.31 -3.01 -7.24
N TYR A 437 -6.63 -3.13 -6.99
CA TYR A 437 -7.56 -1.99 -6.97
C TYR A 437 -8.25 -1.76 -5.62
N ASN A 438 -8.17 -2.71 -4.69
CA ASN A 438 -9.03 -2.76 -3.50
C ASN A 438 -10.54 -2.73 -3.83
N VAL A 439 -10.97 -3.55 -4.79
CA VAL A 439 -12.39 -3.72 -5.16
C VAL A 439 -12.69 -5.21 -5.22
N VAL A 440 -13.89 -5.63 -4.78
CA VAL A 440 -14.31 -7.04 -4.89
C VAL A 440 -14.29 -7.48 -6.37
N GLY A 441 -13.59 -8.58 -6.65
CA GLY A 441 -13.19 -8.98 -8.02
C GLY A 441 -14.35 -9.03 -9.03
N TYR A 442 -15.53 -9.48 -8.62
CA TYR A 442 -16.76 -9.49 -9.41
C TYR A 442 -17.13 -8.11 -9.99
N TYR A 443 -16.97 -7.01 -9.23
CA TYR A 443 -17.31 -5.67 -9.71
C TYR A 443 -16.26 -5.11 -10.65
N HIS A 444 -14.99 -5.49 -10.47
CA HIS A 444 -13.92 -5.23 -11.43
C HIS A 444 -14.19 -5.95 -12.76
N GLU A 445 -14.56 -7.23 -12.74
CA GLU A 445 -14.91 -8.00 -13.95
C GLU A 445 -16.12 -7.40 -14.70
N LEU A 446 -17.13 -6.91 -13.98
CA LEU A 446 -18.26 -6.19 -14.58
C LEU A 446 -17.82 -4.89 -15.27
N ALA A 447 -16.99 -4.07 -14.62
CA ALA A 447 -16.50 -2.82 -15.19
C ALA A 447 -15.60 -3.06 -16.41
N ALA A 448 -14.69 -4.03 -16.34
CA ALA A 448 -13.86 -4.44 -17.46
C ALA A 448 -14.71 -4.92 -18.66
N SER A 449 -15.77 -5.69 -18.41
CA SER A 449 -16.71 -6.14 -19.46
C SER A 449 -17.45 -4.97 -20.11
N TYR A 450 -17.94 -4.01 -19.31
CA TYR A 450 -18.62 -2.81 -19.80
C TYR A 450 -17.70 -1.92 -20.65
N TYR A 451 -16.48 -1.60 -20.18
CA TYR A 451 -15.55 -0.76 -20.94
C TYR A 451 -14.92 -1.46 -22.15
N ALA A 452 -15.01 -2.80 -22.23
CA ALA A 452 -14.67 -3.55 -23.44
C ALA A 452 -15.77 -3.49 -24.52
N GLU A 453 -17.05 -3.36 -24.14
CA GLU A 453 -18.16 -3.12 -25.10
C GLU A 453 -18.12 -1.70 -25.69
N TYR A 454 -17.55 -0.74 -24.94
CA TYR A 454 -17.33 0.63 -25.38
C TYR A 454 -15.83 0.99 -25.41
N PRO A 455 -15.05 0.54 -26.41
CA PRO A 455 -13.62 0.86 -26.50
C PRO A 455 -13.33 2.37 -26.46
N PHE A 456 -12.19 2.75 -25.85
CA PHE A 456 -11.77 4.15 -25.82
C PHE A 456 -11.17 4.56 -27.17
N GLU A 457 -11.97 5.23 -28.00
CA GLU A 457 -11.47 5.94 -29.17
C GLU A 457 -11.17 7.39 -28.80
N ARG A 458 -9.88 7.74 -28.67
CA ARG A 458 -9.48 9.11 -28.39
C ARG A 458 -9.91 10.00 -29.56
N THR A 459 -10.95 10.81 -29.34
CA THR A 459 -11.35 11.85 -30.27
C THR A 459 -10.27 12.93 -30.25
N LEU A 460 -9.33 12.84 -31.19
CA LEU A 460 -8.38 13.92 -31.45
C LEU A 460 -9.17 15.15 -31.86
N SER A 461 -9.35 16.09 -30.93
CA SER A 461 -9.77 17.44 -31.27
C SER A 461 -8.81 17.96 -32.33
N GLN A 462 -9.34 18.28 -33.51
CA GLN A 462 -8.53 18.88 -34.56
C GLN A 462 -7.91 20.16 -33.98
N PRO A 463 -6.59 20.39 -34.14
CA PRO A 463 -6.00 21.62 -33.68
C PRO A 463 -6.69 22.78 -34.40
N ASP A 464 -7.23 23.72 -33.63
CA ASP A 464 -7.90 24.89 -34.17
C ASP A 464 -6.87 25.77 -34.90
N GLU A 465 -6.83 25.66 -36.22
CA GLU A 465 -5.90 26.37 -37.11
C GLU A 465 -6.00 27.91 -36.95
N SER A 466 -7.06 28.44 -36.33
CA SER A 466 -7.20 29.88 -36.06
C SER A 466 -6.15 30.43 -35.09
N THR A 467 -5.53 29.58 -34.25
CA THR A 467 -4.50 30.02 -33.29
C THR A 467 -3.11 30.23 -33.90
N TYR A 468 -2.82 29.65 -35.08
CA TYR A 468 -1.49 29.76 -35.71
C TYR A 468 -1.28 31.02 -36.57
N GLN A 469 -2.35 31.77 -36.90
CA GLN A 469 -2.24 33.01 -37.70
C GLN A 469 -1.98 34.28 -36.87
N ALA A 470 -2.02 34.22 -35.53
CA ALA A 470 -1.83 35.39 -34.68
C ALA A 470 -0.35 35.74 -34.38
N VAL A 471 0.60 34.86 -34.70
CA VAL A 471 2.02 34.98 -34.30
C VAL A 471 2.95 35.34 -35.48
N SER A 472 2.48 35.30 -36.72
CA SER A 472 3.30 35.55 -37.91
C SER A 472 3.49 37.03 -38.29
N ASP A 473 2.79 37.96 -37.65
CA ASP A 473 2.70 39.38 -38.08
C ASP A 473 3.46 40.38 -37.17
N GLN A 474 4.24 39.93 -36.17
CA GLN A 474 5.01 40.85 -35.31
C GLN A 474 6.54 40.79 -35.46
N ASP A 475 7.13 39.74 -36.06
CA ASP A 475 8.59 39.64 -36.23
C ASP A 475 9.06 39.90 -37.67
N LYS A 476 9.11 41.20 -38.02
CA LYS A 476 9.90 41.72 -39.15
C LYS A 476 10.65 42.99 -38.80
N GLY A 477 11.72 42.85 -38.00
CA GLY A 477 12.70 43.92 -37.87
C GLY A 477 13.72 43.77 -36.75
N THR A 478 14.84 43.07 -37.01
CA THR A 478 16.18 43.68 -37.14
C THR A 478 17.26 42.60 -37.30
N GLU A 479 18.28 42.89 -38.11
CA GLU A 479 19.36 41.95 -38.43
C GLU A 479 20.57 42.07 -37.50
N SER A 480 21.23 40.93 -37.26
CA SER A 480 22.65 40.77 -36.96
C SER A 480 23.24 41.43 -35.69
N SER A 481 23.78 40.58 -34.81
CA SER A 481 25.18 40.72 -34.39
C SER A 481 25.76 39.35 -34.02
N VAL A 482 27.05 39.17 -34.32
CA VAL A 482 27.82 37.94 -34.08
C VAL A 482 28.21 37.87 -32.62
N TYR A 483 28.05 36.71 -31.99
CA TYR A 483 28.64 36.41 -30.68
C TYR A 483 29.83 35.47 -30.84
N GLU A 484 31.00 35.93 -30.43
CA GLU A 484 32.21 35.12 -30.25
C GLU A 484 32.17 34.45 -28.86
N GLU A 485 32.61 33.20 -28.76
CA GLU A 485 32.90 32.55 -27.47
C GLU A 485 34.21 33.08 -26.86
N PRO A 486 34.29 33.21 -25.52
CA PRO A 486 35.56 33.17 -24.80
C PRO A 486 35.69 31.98 -23.84
N SER A 487 36.94 31.53 -23.71
CA SER A 487 37.39 30.30 -23.04
C SER A 487 37.52 30.36 -21.51
N LEU A 488 37.58 29.16 -20.91
CA LEU A 488 37.99 28.87 -19.52
C LEU A 488 39.39 29.42 -19.15
N ALA A 489 39.55 29.97 -17.94
CA ALA A 489 40.83 30.00 -17.18
C ALA A 489 40.66 30.34 -15.66
N GLU A 490 41.06 29.39 -14.81
CA GLU A 490 41.84 29.48 -13.55
C GLU A 490 41.64 30.59 -12.48
N ASP A 491 41.16 30.15 -11.31
CA ASP A 491 41.65 30.35 -9.91
C ASP A 491 41.75 31.74 -9.18
N PRO A 492 41.68 31.75 -7.82
CA PRO A 492 41.16 32.90 -7.05
C PRO A 492 42.18 33.70 -6.21
N PRO A 493 41.86 34.96 -5.82
CA PRO A 493 42.65 35.76 -4.88
C PRO A 493 42.16 35.70 -3.41
N LYS A 494 43.05 36.07 -2.48
CA LYS A 494 42.95 35.86 -1.01
C LYS A 494 42.47 37.11 -0.23
N SER A 495 42.01 36.90 1.01
CA SER A 495 41.65 37.91 2.05
C SER A 495 42.78 38.94 2.35
N SER A 496 42.59 40.10 3.00
CA SER A 496 41.61 40.60 4.01
C SER A 496 41.77 42.17 4.12
N PRO A 497 41.23 42.97 5.10
CA PRO A 497 40.40 42.68 6.28
C PRO A 497 39.20 43.64 6.60
N ALA A 498 38.24 43.12 7.37
CA ALA A 498 37.41 43.72 8.43
C ALA A 498 36.90 45.20 8.38
N LYS A 499 35.57 45.33 8.53
CA LYS A 499 34.93 46.24 9.52
C LYS A 499 33.67 45.58 10.12
N LYS A 500 33.39 45.88 11.40
CA LYS A 500 32.26 45.33 12.18
C LYS A 500 31.05 46.25 12.12
N GLU A 501 29.87 45.67 11.95
CA GLU A 501 28.50 46.12 12.29
C GLU A 501 27.55 45.13 11.56
N GLY A 502 26.48 44.53 12.12
CA GLY A 502 26.01 44.51 13.50
C GLY A 502 24.55 44.04 13.60
N SER A 503 24.27 42.73 13.52
CA SER A 503 22.96 42.11 13.84
C SER A 503 23.03 40.59 13.82
N ASP A 504 22.63 39.92 14.91
CA ASP A 504 22.52 38.45 14.98
C ASP A 504 21.22 37.93 14.32
N PRO A 505 21.26 36.79 13.60
CA PRO A 505 20.08 36.00 13.29
C PRO A 505 19.89 34.90 14.34
N ILE A 506 18.75 34.90 15.04
CA ILE A 506 18.34 33.79 15.92
C ILE A 506 17.65 32.73 15.06
N TYR A 507 18.04 31.46 15.29
CA TYR A 507 17.33 30.29 14.78
C TYR A 507 16.10 30.04 15.66
N ASP A 508 14.91 29.96 15.06
CA ASP A 508 13.70 29.47 15.73
C ASP A 508 13.44 28.01 15.34
N GLU A 509 13.74 27.09 16.25
CA GLU A 509 13.10 25.77 16.32
C GLU A 509 11.77 25.90 17.08
N PRO A 510 10.66 25.30 16.63
CA PRO A 510 9.46 25.15 17.45
C PRO A 510 9.66 24.02 18.47
N SER A 511 9.85 24.39 19.74
CA SER A 511 10.03 23.45 20.85
C SER A 511 8.72 22.81 21.33
N ASP A 512 8.75 21.50 21.60
CA ASP A 512 7.80 20.85 22.51
C ASP A 512 7.93 21.42 23.93
N GLN A 513 6.80 21.84 24.53
CA GLN A 513 6.48 21.66 25.97
C GLN A 513 5.15 22.34 26.35
N ALA A 514 4.14 21.56 26.72
CA ALA A 514 3.02 22.01 27.57
C ALA A 514 2.27 20.83 28.22
N ALA A 515 2.87 20.21 29.24
CA ALA A 515 2.16 19.33 30.18
C ALA A 515 2.58 19.69 31.62
N GLY A 516 1.61 19.90 32.52
CA GLY A 516 1.89 20.44 33.86
C GLY A 516 0.63 20.74 34.68
N ASP A 517 -0.13 19.69 34.98
CA ASP A 517 -1.09 19.53 36.11
C ASP A 517 -1.93 20.71 36.65
N ASN A 518 -3.26 20.50 36.69
CA ASN A 518 -3.89 20.11 37.96
C ASN A 518 -5.33 19.56 37.80
N LYS A 519 -5.63 18.52 38.58
CA LYS A 519 -6.96 17.91 38.80
C LYS A 519 -7.67 18.64 39.97
N PRO A 520 -9.03 18.56 40.12
CA PRO A 520 -9.59 17.43 40.86
C PRO A 520 -10.96 16.90 40.39
N ASN A 521 -11.26 15.67 40.86
CA ASN A 521 -12.48 14.86 40.80
C ASN A 521 -13.84 15.54 40.54
N GLN A 522 -14.67 14.82 39.77
CA GLN A 522 -16.04 14.48 40.19
C GLN A 522 -16.55 13.21 39.48
N ASP A 523 -16.49 12.07 40.19
CA ASP A 523 -17.45 10.98 40.01
C ASP A 523 -18.72 11.30 40.81
N GLU A 524 -19.84 10.70 40.41
CA GLU A 524 -21.23 10.90 40.89
C GLU A 524 -22.09 11.94 40.16
N GLN A 525 -22.74 11.51 39.05
CA GLN A 525 -24.19 11.66 38.82
C GLN A 525 -24.59 11.11 37.45
N MET A 526 -25.25 9.93 37.42
CA MET A 526 -26.21 9.52 36.37
C MET A 526 -26.95 8.23 36.81
N LYS A 527 -27.65 8.31 37.94
CA LYS A 527 -28.59 7.28 38.44
C LYS A 527 -29.82 7.91 39.10
N SER A 528 -30.61 8.66 38.32
CA SER A 528 -32.05 8.83 38.53
C SER A 528 -32.64 9.76 37.46
N LEU A 529 -33.68 9.27 36.77
CA LEU A 529 -35.01 9.89 36.71
C LEU A 529 -35.81 9.24 35.57
N SER A 530 -36.64 8.27 35.96
CA SER A 530 -37.84 7.94 35.21
C SER A 530 -39.05 8.61 35.87
N LEU A 531 -40.11 8.81 35.07
CA LEU A 531 -41.51 9.12 35.44
C LEU A 531 -41.91 10.57 35.79
N ALA A 532 -43.11 10.92 35.26
CA ALA A 532 -43.98 12.08 35.54
C ALA A 532 -43.45 13.48 35.13
N ASP A 533 -44.11 14.34 34.33
CA ASP A 533 -45.53 14.54 33.99
C ASP A 533 -45.68 14.99 32.52
N GLN A 534 -46.69 14.63 31.72
CA GLN A 534 -48.11 15.01 31.81
C GLN A 534 -48.42 16.53 31.95
N GLY A 535 -48.22 17.27 30.84
CA GLY A 535 -49.36 17.89 30.17
C GLY A 535 -49.69 19.38 30.37
N ARG A 536 -50.07 19.99 29.24
CA ARG A 536 -50.85 21.24 29.04
C ARG A 536 -50.14 22.59 29.29
N GLY A 537 -50.21 23.46 28.27
CA GLY A 537 -50.50 24.88 28.54
C GLY A 537 -49.95 25.92 27.56
N GLN A 538 -50.61 26.06 26.40
CA GLN A 538 -50.45 27.13 25.39
C GLN A 538 -49.18 27.14 24.54
#